data_AF-A0A1M6MVC4-F1
#
_entry.id   AF-A0A1M6MVC4-F1
#
_cell.length_a   1.000
_cell.length_b   1.000
_cell.length_c   1.000
_cell.angle_alpha   90.00
_cell.angle_beta   90.00
_cell.angle_gamma   90.00
#
_symmetry.space_group_name_H-M   'P 1'
#
loop_
_entity.id
_entity.type
_entity.pdbx_description
1 polymer ?
#
loop_
_entity_poly.entity_id
_entity_poly.type
_entity_poly.pdbx_seq_one_letter_code
_entity_poly.pdbx_strand_id
1 'polypeptide(L)'
;LEFPRHWRPRPGYGDVAGIPASCGGDDGFFSLGAMNGEGLTPEEVARHEASHKLKPNGERPRLEKTTVNGREGYFVFPSPESGVGAGACCVVPYPRPVAITGEKYHYFILYADAKHIRDLAASLRFIDGEGGG
;
A
#
# COMPACT_ATOMS: atom_id res chain seq x y z
N LEU A 1 10.53 -5.29 -1.85
CA LEU A 1 9.19 -5.86 -2.06
C LEU A 1 9.37 -7.09 -2.94
N GLU A 2 8.90 -8.24 -2.50
CA GLU A 2 8.93 -9.46 -3.30
C GLU A 2 7.53 -9.71 -3.85
N PHE A 3 7.42 -10.01 -5.15
CA PHE A 3 6.17 -10.31 -5.82
C PHE A 3 6.38 -11.40 -6.89
N PRO A 4 5.32 -12.09 -7.34
CA PRO A 4 5.47 -13.17 -8.30
C PRO A 4 6.16 -12.74 -9.60
N ARG A 5 7.12 -13.55 -10.07
CA ARG A 5 7.98 -13.22 -11.23
C ARG A 5 7.21 -13.10 -12.55
N HIS A 6 6.03 -13.71 -12.65
CA HIS A 6 5.18 -13.62 -13.84
C HIS A 6 4.36 -12.33 -13.89
N TRP A 7 4.28 -11.58 -12.80
CA TRP A 7 3.61 -10.28 -12.80
C TRP A 7 4.40 -9.28 -13.63
N ARG A 8 3.68 -8.57 -14.51
CA ARG A 8 4.26 -7.59 -15.42
C ARG A 8 3.88 -6.17 -15.00
N PRO A 9 4.76 -5.18 -15.25
CA PRO A 9 4.42 -3.78 -15.04
C PRO A 9 3.12 -3.43 -15.76
N ARG A 10 2.19 -2.77 -15.06
CA ARG A 10 0.97 -2.27 -15.70
C ARG A 10 1.27 -0.95 -16.42
N PRO A 11 0.86 -0.79 -17.68
CA PRO A 11 1.11 0.44 -18.43
C PRO A 11 0.40 1.63 -17.77
N GLY A 12 1.02 2.81 -17.85
CA GLY A 12 0.47 4.05 -17.27
C GLY A 12 0.87 4.31 -15.81
N TYR A 13 1.61 3.39 -15.17
CA TYR A 13 2.21 3.60 -13.86
C TYR A 13 3.72 3.79 -14.01
N GLY A 14 4.28 4.78 -13.32
CA GLY A 14 5.73 5.02 -13.32
C GLY A 14 6.51 3.93 -12.59
N ASP A 15 7.82 4.11 -12.48
CA ASP A 15 8.65 3.33 -11.56
C ASP A 15 9.09 4.20 -10.37
N VAL A 16 9.32 3.55 -9.23
CA VAL A 16 9.90 4.13 -8.04
C VAL A 16 11.21 3.38 -7.77
N ALA A 17 12.33 4.05 -8.00
CA ALA A 17 13.67 3.48 -7.83
C ALA A 17 13.88 2.15 -8.60
N GLY A 18 13.40 2.08 -9.85
CA GLY A 18 13.52 0.87 -10.69
C GLY A 18 12.55 -0.25 -10.33
N ILE A 19 11.67 -0.05 -9.34
CA ILE A 19 10.56 -0.94 -9.04
C ILE A 19 9.31 -0.36 -9.72
N PRO A 20 8.60 -1.11 -10.59
CA PRO A 20 7.36 -0.62 -11.16
C PRO A 20 6.38 -0.26 -10.05
N ALA A 21 5.80 0.94 -10.11
CA ALA A 21 4.80 1.39 -9.14
C ALA A 21 3.52 0.55 -9.21
N SER A 22 3.34 -0.26 -10.26
CA SER A 22 2.29 -1.26 -10.32
C SER A 22 2.64 -2.43 -11.22
N CYS A 23 2.39 -3.66 -10.75
CA CYS A 23 2.43 -4.87 -11.57
C CYS A 23 1.14 -5.68 -11.40
N GLY A 24 0.85 -6.55 -12.36
CA GLY A 24 -0.20 -7.56 -12.24
C GLY A 24 -0.03 -8.74 -13.18
N GLY A 25 -0.82 -9.77 -12.92
CA GLY A 25 -0.96 -10.99 -13.70
C GLY A 25 -2.36 -11.59 -13.53
N ASP A 26 -2.59 -12.77 -14.11
CA ASP A 26 -3.91 -13.42 -14.10
C ASP A 26 -4.39 -13.79 -12.68
N ASP A 27 -3.46 -13.92 -11.75
CA ASP A 27 -3.71 -14.23 -10.36
C ASP A 27 -3.73 -12.99 -9.46
N GLY A 28 -3.40 -11.77 -9.89
CA GLY A 28 -3.42 -10.66 -8.94
C GLY A 28 -2.67 -9.43 -9.38
N PHE A 29 -2.55 -8.47 -8.47
CA PHE A 29 -1.85 -7.23 -8.75
C PHE A 29 -1.35 -6.57 -7.47
N PHE A 30 -0.43 -5.62 -7.66
CA PHE A 30 -0.15 -4.59 -6.67
C PHE A 30 -0.03 -3.21 -7.32
N SER A 31 -0.25 -2.18 -6.51
CA SER A 31 0.12 -0.79 -6.79
C SER A 31 0.72 -0.16 -5.55
N LEU A 32 1.70 0.71 -5.76
CA LEU A 32 2.37 1.49 -4.73
C LEU A 32 1.84 2.91 -4.77
N GLY A 33 1.55 3.45 -3.60
CA GLY A 33 1.12 4.82 -3.40
C GLY A 33 1.81 5.42 -2.18
N ALA A 34 1.62 6.73 -2.03
CA ALA A 34 2.10 7.46 -0.88
C ALA A 34 1.05 8.51 -0.50
N MET A 35 0.89 8.75 0.80
CA MET A 35 -0.02 9.79 1.30
C MET A 35 0.71 10.73 2.25
N ASN A 36 0.48 12.02 2.04
CA ASN A 36 0.79 13.02 3.04
C ASN A 36 -0.27 12.93 4.15
N GLY A 37 0.06 12.21 5.22
CA GLY A 37 -0.77 12.09 6.42
C GLY A 37 -0.14 12.81 7.60
N GLU A 38 0.57 13.91 7.37
CA GLU A 38 1.20 14.69 8.44
C GLU A 38 0.16 15.02 9.54
N GLY A 39 0.50 14.68 10.79
CA GLY A 39 -0.38 14.87 11.95
C GLY A 39 -1.51 13.85 12.11
N LEU A 40 -1.69 12.90 11.18
CA LEU A 40 -2.66 11.81 11.28
C LEU A 40 -2.01 10.54 11.84
N THR A 41 -2.81 9.70 12.49
CA THR A 41 -2.44 8.34 12.89
C THR A 41 -2.53 7.35 11.72
N PRO A 42 -1.82 6.20 11.77
CA PRO A 42 -1.93 5.17 10.73
C PRO A 42 -3.38 4.68 10.53
N GLU A 43 -4.17 4.64 11.62
CA GLU A 43 -5.58 4.27 11.56
C GLU A 43 -6.42 5.30 10.80
N GLU A 44 -6.23 6.59 11.06
CA GLU A 44 -6.96 7.66 10.37
C GLU A 44 -6.64 7.68 8.87
N VAL A 45 -5.37 7.47 8.52
CA VAL A 45 -4.94 7.33 7.12
C VAL A 45 -5.60 6.11 6.48
N ALA A 46 -5.62 4.97 7.17
CA ALA A 46 -6.31 3.76 6.70
C ALA A 46 -7.82 3.99 6.50
N ARG A 47 -8.49 4.72 7.40
CA ARG A 47 -9.90 5.09 7.25
C ARG A 47 -10.12 6.03 6.06
N HIS A 48 -9.19 6.96 5.81
CA HIS A 48 -9.24 7.86 4.67
C HIS A 48 -9.14 7.09 3.34
N GLU A 49 -8.17 6.16 3.24
CA GLU A 49 -8.01 5.27 2.09
C GLU A 49 -9.24 4.38 1.89
N ALA A 50 -9.81 3.86 2.98
CA ALA A 50 -11.01 3.05 2.95
C ALA A 50 -12.25 3.82 2.45
N SER A 51 -12.28 5.13 2.68
CA SER A 51 -13.38 6.04 2.36
C SER A 51 -13.22 6.71 0.99
N HIS A 52 -12.26 6.28 0.16
CA HIS A 52 -11.99 6.88 -1.14
C HIS A 52 -13.27 6.96 -2.00
N LYS A 53 -13.45 8.08 -2.71
CA LYS A 53 -14.73 8.50 -3.35
C LYS A 53 -15.36 7.46 -4.30
N LEU A 54 -14.60 6.50 -4.80
CA LEU A 54 -15.08 5.44 -5.68
C LEU A 54 -15.70 4.24 -4.93
N LYS A 55 -15.72 4.25 -3.58
CA LYS A 55 -16.20 3.15 -2.72
C LYS A 55 -15.79 1.74 -3.18
N PRO A 56 -14.53 1.47 -3.59
CA PRO A 56 -14.15 0.12 -4.04
C PRO A 56 -14.27 -0.93 -2.93
N ASN A 57 -14.31 -0.49 -1.66
CA ASN A 57 -14.26 -1.33 -0.47
C ASN A 57 -15.61 -1.49 0.25
N GLY A 58 -16.73 -1.08 -0.38
CA GLY A 58 -18.08 -1.23 0.18
C GLY A 58 -18.39 -0.25 1.32
N GLU A 59 -19.52 -0.45 1.98
CA GLU A 59 -20.04 0.52 2.97
C GLU A 59 -19.40 0.38 4.36
N ARG A 60 -18.75 -0.75 4.67
CA ARG A 60 -18.12 -1.04 5.96
C ARG A 60 -16.76 -1.75 5.78
N PRO A 61 -15.73 -1.03 5.30
CA PRO A 61 -14.40 -1.59 5.17
C PRO A 61 -13.88 -2.07 6.53
N ARG A 62 -13.21 -3.22 6.55
CA ARG A 62 -12.64 -3.81 7.77
C ARG A 62 -11.20 -3.35 7.91
N LEU A 63 -10.90 -2.66 9.00
CA LEU A 63 -9.54 -2.30 9.36
C LEU A 63 -8.95 -3.39 10.28
N GLU A 64 -7.78 -3.89 9.94
CA GLU A 64 -7.01 -4.81 10.77
C GLU A 64 -5.66 -4.21 11.10
N LYS A 65 -5.37 -4.07 12.39
CA LYS A 65 -4.06 -3.62 12.87
C LYS A 65 -3.00 -4.67 12.54
N THR A 66 -1.84 -4.22 12.10
CA THR A 66 -0.68 -5.05 11.79
C THR A 66 0.62 -4.38 12.22
N THR A 67 1.72 -5.10 12.10
CA THR A 67 3.06 -4.58 12.31
C THR A 67 3.92 -4.94 11.11
N VAL A 68 4.42 -3.93 10.41
CA VAL A 68 5.26 -4.08 9.21
C VAL A 68 6.58 -3.37 9.48
N ASN A 69 7.71 -4.07 9.35
CA ASN A 69 9.04 -3.55 9.69
C ASN A 69 9.14 -2.93 11.10
N GLY A 70 8.49 -3.56 12.09
CA GLY A 70 8.49 -3.09 13.48
C GLY A 70 7.64 -1.83 13.72
N ARG A 71 6.84 -1.40 12.74
CA ARG A 71 5.98 -0.22 12.82
C ARG A 71 4.52 -0.62 12.77
N GLU A 72 3.71 0.08 13.53
CA GLU A 72 2.27 -0.07 13.48
C GLU A 72 1.73 0.32 12.11
N GLY A 73 0.96 -0.56 11.50
CA GLY A 73 0.28 -0.34 10.24
C GLY A 73 -1.13 -0.92 10.27
N TYR A 74 -1.89 -0.70 9.21
CA TYR A 74 -3.26 -1.17 9.11
C TYR A 74 -3.51 -1.77 7.73
N PHE A 75 -4.14 -2.94 7.70
CA PHE A 75 -4.79 -3.44 6.49
C PHE A 75 -6.21 -2.90 6.42
N VAL A 76 -6.64 -2.51 5.23
CA VAL A 76 -8.01 -2.18 4.90
C VAL A 76 -8.49 -3.23 3.93
N PHE A 77 -9.44 -4.04 4.38
CA PHE A 77 -10.10 -5.03 3.54
C PHE A 77 -11.45 -4.48 3.06
N PRO A 78 -11.82 -4.77 1.81
CA PRO A 78 -13.15 -4.46 1.32
C PRO A 78 -14.22 -5.21 2.12
N SER A 79 -15.42 -4.64 2.12
CA SER A 79 -16.60 -5.27 2.70
C SER A 79 -16.87 -6.58 1.96
N PRO A 80 -17.35 -7.62 2.63
CA PRO A 80 -17.72 -8.88 1.97
C PRO A 80 -18.72 -8.70 0.82
N GLU A 81 -19.51 -7.63 0.89
CA GLU A 81 -20.54 -7.24 -0.08
C GLU A 81 -19.99 -6.56 -1.34
N SER A 82 -18.71 -6.14 -1.36
CA SER A 82 -18.09 -5.40 -2.47
C SER A 82 -17.85 -6.23 -3.73
N GLY A 83 -18.12 -7.54 -3.69
CA GLY A 83 -17.93 -8.45 -4.81
C GLY A 83 -16.47 -8.87 -5.02
N VAL A 84 -16.28 -9.79 -5.96
CA VAL A 84 -14.96 -10.35 -6.29
C VAL A 84 -14.14 -9.32 -7.06
N GLY A 85 -12.94 -9.00 -6.57
CA GLY A 85 -12.01 -8.07 -7.23
C GLY A 85 -11.81 -6.74 -6.50
N ALA A 86 -12.51 -6.50 -5.39
CA ALA A 86 -12.21 -5.37 -4.53
C ALA A 86 -10.78 -5.50 -3.95
N GLY A 87 -9.95 -4.48 -4.20
CA GLY A 87 -8.57 -4.45 -3.72
C GLY A 87 -8.51 -4.19 -2.22
N ALA A 88 -7.58 -4.83 -1.52
CA ALA A 88 -7.19 -4.45 -0.17
C ALA A 88 -6.09 -3.37 -0.24
N CYS A 89 -5.93 -2.61 0.85
CA CYS A 89 -4.75 -1.77 1.01
C CYS A 89 -4.06 -2.01 2.35
N CYS A 90 -2.77 -1.70 2.40
CA CYS A 90 -1.96 -1.70 3.59
C CYS A 90 -1.34 -0.32 3.74
N VAL A 91 -1.58 0.30 4.89
CA VAL A 91 -1.02 1.60 5.27
C VAL A 91 0.07 1.37 6.29
N VAL A 92 1.27 1.87 6.00
CA VAL A 92 2.44 1.75 6.88
C VAL A 92 3.16 3.10 6.93
N PRO A 93 3.49 3.63 8.11
CA PRO A 93 4.27 4.86 8.21
C PRO A 93 5.68 4.64 7.68
N TYR A 94 6.20 5.60 6.91
CA TYR A 94 7.60 5.58 6.50
C TYR A 94 8.52 5.74 7.73
N PRO A 95 9.73 5.15 7.69
CA PRO A 95 10.74 5.39 8.71
C PRO A 95 11.13 6.85 8.87
N ARG A 96 11.26 7.54 7.73
CA ARG A 96 11.47 8.97 7.61
C ARG A 96 10.59 9.48 6.48
N PRO A 97 9.96 10.66 6.62
CA PRO A 97 9.13 11.22 5.55
C PRO A 97 9.92 11.32 4.25
N VAL A 98 9.35 10.83 3.15
CA VAL A 98 9.98 10.81 1.84
C VAL A 98 9.52 12.04 1.06
N ALA A 99 10.45 12.79 0.47
CA ALA A 99 10.11 13.89 -0.42
C ALA A 99 9.99 13.39 -1.87
N ILE A 100 8.79 13.45 -2.43
CA ILE A 100 8.53 13.13 -3.85
C ILE A 100 8.02 14.43 -4.49
N THR A 101 8.68 14.87 -5.56
CA THR A 101 8.31 16.10 -6.30
C THR A 101 8.16 17.36 -5.42
N GLY A 102 8.89 17.45 -4.30
CA GLY A 102 8.86 18.59 -3.38
C GLY A 102 7.82 18.49 -2.25
N GLU A 103 6.93 17.50 -2.29
CA GLU A 103 5.96 17.21 -1.22
C GLU A 103 6.46 16.10 -0.30
N LYS A 104 6.20 16.22 1.00
CA LYS A 104 6.57 15.21 2.00
C LYS A 104 5.45 14.20 2.19
N TYR A 105 5.80 12.93 2.05
CA TYR A 105 4.91 11.80 2.28
C TYR A 105 5.33 11.07 3.54
N HIS A 106 4.36 10.88 4.44
CA HIS A 106 4.57 10.28 5.76
C HIS A 106 4.18 8.80 5.78
N TYR A 107 3.33 8.40 4.84
CA TYR A 107 2.78 7.05 4.78
C TYR A 107 3.01 6.41 3.42
N PHE A 108 3.43 5.15 3.46
CA PHE A 108 3.44 4.25 2.32
C PHE A 108 2.10 3.52 2.25
N ILE A 109 1.55 3.42 1.05
CA ILE A 109 0.32 2.69 0.79
C ILE A 109 0.61 1.60 -0.24
N LEU A 110 0.32 0.36 0.11
CA LEU A 110 0.34 -0.77 -0.80
C LEU A 110 -1.10 -1.17 -1.10
N TYR A 111 -1.49 -1.12 -2.37
CA TYR A 111 -2.74 -1.70 -2.85
C TYR A 111 -2.44 -3.06 -3.45
N ALA A 112 -3.25 -4.07 -3.16
CA ALA A 112 -3.17 -5.37 -3.79
C ALA A 112 -4.52 -6.07 -3.70
N ASP A 113 -4.65 -7.22 -4.33
CA ASP A 113 -5.78 -8.10 -4.04
C ASP A 113 -5.72 -8.63 -2.58
N ALA A 114 -6.87 -8.99 -2.02
CA ALA A 114 -6.97 -9.41 -0.62
C ALA A 114 -6.21 -10.71 -0.31
N LYS A 115 -5.90 -11.53 -1.32
CA LYS A 115 -5.16 -12.79 -1.11
C LYS A 115 -3.66 -12.57 -1.01
N HIS A 116 -3.09 -11.58 -1.71
CA HIS A 116 -1.64 -11.33 -1.71
C HIS A 116 -1.20 -10.17 -0.82
N ILE A 117 -2.10 -9.27 -0.39
CA ILE A 117 -1.74 -8.07 0.37
C ILE A 117 -0.89 -8.35 1.62
N ARG A 118 -1.17 -9.46 2.33
CA ARG A 118 -0.44 -9.82 3.55
C ARG A 118 0.97 -10.28 3.25
N ASP A 119 1.15 -11.14 2.25
CA ASP A 119 2.47 -11.65 1.85
C ASP A 119 3.34 -10.52 1.26
N LEU A 120 2.74 -9.66 0.44
CA LEU A 120 3.41 -8.48 -0.11
C LEU A 120 3.86 -7.53 1.02
N ALA A 121 2.99 -7.24 1.98
CA ALA A 121 3.33 -6.40 3.14
C ALA A 121 4.42 -7.02 4.02
N ALA A 122 4.41 -8.34 4.21
CA ALA A 122 5.45 -9.04 4.96
C ALA A 122 6.84 -8.99 4.29
N SER A 123 6.88 -8.96 2.95
CA SER A 123 8.12 -8.81 2.17
C SER A 123 8.59 -7.35 2.01
N LEU A 124 7.79 -6.39 2.48
CA LEU A 124 8.11 -4.98 2.35
C LEU A 124 9.37 -4.67 3.18
N ARG A 125 10.34 -4.01 2.56
CA ARG A 125 11.52 -3.48 3.27
C ARG A 125 11.70 -2.04 2.83
N PHE A 126 11.71 -1.13 3.80
CA PHE A 126 12.10 0.24 3.53
C PHE A 126 13.63 0.30 3.46
N ILE A 127 14.14 0.82 2.36
CA ILE A 127 15.57 1.11 2.24
C ILE A 127 15.74 2.47 2.92
N ASP A 128 16.20 2.46 4.16
CA ASP A 128 16.65 3.69 4.79
C ASP A 128 17.81 4.21 3.95
N GLY A 129 17.70 5.45 3.47
CA GLY A 129 18.74 6.12 2.68
C GLY A 129 20.01 6.45 3.48
N GLU A 130 20.52 5.53 4.29
CA GLU A 130 21.86 5.55 4.88
C GLU A 130 22.66 4.36 4.33
N GLY A 131 22.82 4.34 3.01
CA GLY A 131 23.93 3.64 2.34
C GLY A 131 25.12 4.58 2.24
N GLY A 132 25.74 4.91 3.38
CA GLY A 132 26.92 5.76 3.45
C GLY A 132 27.78 5.35 4.64
N GLY A 133 28.69 4.40 4.39
CA GLY A 133 29.77 3.99 5.29
C GLY A 133 30.93 3.50 4.45
#